data_AF-A0A2N8TAR2-F1
#
_entry.id   AF-A0A2N8TAR2-F1
#
_cell.length_a   1.000
_cell.length_b   1.000
_cell.length_c   1.000
_cell.angle_alpha   90.00
_cell.angle_beta   90.00
_cell.angle_gamma   90.00
#
_symmetry.space_group_name_H-M   'P 1'
#
loop_
_entity.id
_entity.type
_entity.pdbx_description
1 polymer ?
#
loop_
_entity_poly.entity_id
_entity_poly.type
_entity_poly.pdbx_seq_one_letter_code
_entity_poly.pdbx_strand_id
1 'polypeptide(L)'
;VIDVTTGRRLFGKASDTAFTPASTTKVATAVAALSAMGADHRLTTRAALEPDTREVVLVGGGDPTLTARESTDGAAGLRTLAAGTAAALADRGVREVTLSYDTTRYAGDEMHPIGVDGNLARVTPLMADEGRTNDSVSGPAQRVTDPAADAARRFGEMLESHGIKTTAPGPSKATTRARTLAAVSSPPLSAVVERMLTNSDNDIAEALARQTAIATGNRPDFAGAGKAIGSQLRKLGLPVKGAVFKDGSGLNRADRLTPDLLTALLAK
;
A
#
# COMPACT_ATOMS: atom_id res chain seq x y z
N VAL A 1 -28.68 5.08 12.17
CA VAL A 1 -28.26 5.31 13.58
C VAL A 1 -28.77 4.17 14.43
N ILE A 2 -27.88 3.53 15.17
CA ILE A 2 -28.21 2.45 16.11
C ILE A 2 -27.64 2.80 17.48
N ASP A 3 -28.25 2.23 18.52
CA ASP A 3 -27.62 2.08 19.82
C ASP A 3 -26.77 0.81 19.79
N VAL A 4 -25.45 0.95 19.95
CA VAL A 4 -24.51 -0.18 19.87
C VAL A 4 -24.60 -1.12 21.07
N THR A 5 -25.14 -0.67 22.20
CA THR A 5 -25.31 -1.49 23.41
C THR A 5 -26.51 -2.41 23.27
N THR A 6 -27.60 -1.90 22.71
CA THR A 6 -28.87 -2.64 22.59
C THR A 6 -29.13 -3.22 21.20
N GLY A 7 -28.36 -2.80 20.19
CA GLY A 7 -28.61 -3.13 18.78
C GLY A 7 -29.85 -2.43 18.19
N ARG A 8 -30.55 -1.59 18.96
CA ARG A 8 -31.80 -0.95 18.53
C ARG A 8 -31.52 0.13 17.48
N ARG A 9 -32.21 0.06 16.34
CA ARG A 9 -32.25 1.15 15.36
C ARG A 9 -33.00 2.35 15.95
N LEU A 10 -32.29 3.45 16.15
CA LEU A 10 -32.87 4.72 16.63
C LEU A 10 -33.39 5.56 15.47
N PHE A 11 -32.73 5.48 14.32
CA PHE A 11 -33.15 6.18 13.10
C PHE A 11 -32.65 5.45 11.85
N GLY A 12 -33.47 5.38 10.81
CA GLY A 12 -33.09 4.87 9.50
C GLY A 12 -33.96 5.48 8.39
N LYS A 13 -33.31 5.81 7.27
CA LYS A 13 -33.95 6.29 6.04
C LYS A 13 -33.15 5.75 4.87
N ALA A 14 -33.83 5.10 3.92
CA ALA A 14 -33.21 4.48 2.74
C ALA A 14 -31.98 3.59 3.10
N SER A 15 -32.07 2.88 4.23
CA SER A 15 -30.89 2.26 4.86
C SER A 15 -30.30 1.08 4.07
N ASP A 16 -31.11 0.47 3.19
CA ASP A 16 -30.76 -0.60 2.26
C ASP A 16 -30.47 -0.08 0.83
N THR A 17 -30.64 1.22 0.60
CA THR A 17 -30.36 1.85 -0.70
C THR A 17 -28.86 2.11 -0.83
N ALA A 18 -28.29 1.77 -1.98
CA ALA A 18 -26.86 1.92 -2.21
C ALA A 18 -26.52 3.27 -2.84
N PHE A 19 -25.52 3.97 -2.29
CA PHE A 19 -25.09 5.30 -2.71
C PHE A 19 -23.59 5.31 -3.00
N THR A 20 -23.12 6.31 -3.77
CA THR A 20 -21.68 6.58 -3.90
C THR A 20 -21.12 7.04 -2.55
N PRO A 21 -20.20 6.29 -1.93
CA PRO A 21 -19.80 6.48 -0.54
C PRO A 21 -18.68 7.51 -0.32
N ALA A 22 -17.95 7.88 -1.38
CA ALA A 22 -16.66 8.57 -1.25
C ALA A 22 -15.75 7.87 -0.22
N SER A 23 -14.91 8.60 0.52
CA SER A 23 -13.94 8.05 1.48
C SER A 23 -14.51 7.15 2.58
N THR A 24 -15.84 7.07 2.78
CA THR A 24 -16.39 6.08 3.72
C THR A 24 -16.14 4.63 3.26
N THR A 25 -15.79 4.40 1.99
CA THR A 25 -15.22 3.12 1.52
C THR A 25 -14.01 2.66 2.33
N LYS A 26 -13.18 3.60 2.83
CA LYS A 26 -11.97 3.26 3.60
C LYS A 26 -12.28 2.50 4.89
N VAL A 27 -13.48 2.66 5.47
CA VAL A 27 -13.92 1.88 6.64
C VAL A 27 -14.10 0.40 6.26
N ALA A 28 -14.70 0.13 5.10
CA ALA A 28 -14.82 -1.23 4.57
C ALA A 28 -13.45 -1.84 4.24
N THR A 29 -12.56 -1.07 3.62
CA THR A 29 -11.18 -1.47 3.33
C THR A 29 -10.39 -1.77 4.61
N ALA A 30 -10.51 -0.93 5.64
CA ALA A 30 -9.87 -1.14 6.94
C ALA A 30 -10.30 -2.46 7.58
N VAL A 31 -11.62 -2.71 7.69
CA VAL A 31 -12.15 -3.95 8.27
C VAL A 31 -11.70 -5.17 7.45
N ALA A 32 -11.74 -5.09 6.13
CA ALA A 32 -11.30 -6.19 5.26
C ALA A 32 -9.80 -6.48 5.41
N ALA A 33 -8.94 -5.45 5.45
CA ALA A 33 -7.50 -5.62 5.60
C ALA A 33 -7.12 -6.18 6.97
N LEU A 34 -7.67 -5.60 8.05
CA LEU A 34 -7.40 -6.06 9.42
C LEU A 34 -7.89 -7.48 9.66
N SER A 35 -9.07 -7.84 9.17
CA SER A 35 -9.59 -9.21 9.32
C SER A 35 -8.84 -10.25 8.48
N ALA A 36 -8.28 -9.85 7.32
CA ALA A 36 -7.52 -10.75 6.46
C ALA A 36 -6.08 -10.99 6.94
N MET A 37 -5.42 -9.95 7.47
CA MET A 37 -3.98 -9.99 7.76
C MET A 37 -3.64 -9.93 9.25
N GLY A 38 -4.55 -9.41 10.09
CA GLY A 38 -4.30 -9.15 11.51
C GLY A 38 -3.68 -7.78 11.78
N ALA A 39 -3.97 -7.21 12.96
CA ALA A 39 -3.55 -5.86 13.35
C ALA A 39 -2.02 -5.69 13.45
N ASP A 40 -1.29 -6.75 13.79
CA ASP A 40 0.17 -6.74 13.94
C ASP A 40 0.93 -6.98 12.64
N HIS A 41 0.22 -7.24 11.53
CA HIS A 41 0.84 -7.47 10.24
C HIS A 41 1.69 -6.28 9.82
N ARG A 42 2.81 -6.55 9.13
CA ARG A 42 3.69 -5.51 8.60
C ARG A 42 4.05 -5.78 7.15
N LEU A 43 4.02 -4.72 6.36
CA LEU A 43 4.39 -4.72 4.96
C LEU A 43 5.91 -4.56 4.87
N THR A 44 6.58 -5.39 4.08
CA THR A 44 8.06 -5.46 4.08
C THR A 44 8.63 -5.13 2.72
N THR A 45 9.45 -4.09 2.66
CA THR A 45 10.27 -3.74 1.49
C THR A 45 11.69 -4.25 1.71
N ARG A 46 12.29 -4.86 0.70
CA ARG A 46 13.61 -5.49 0.83
C ARG A 46 14.51 -5.19 -0.36
N ALA A 47 15.81 -5.20 -0.14
CA ALA A 47 16.81 -5.25 -1.18
C ALA A 47 17.36 -6.67 -1.28
N ALA A 48 17.42 -7.23 -2.48
CA ALA A 48 17.84 -8.60 -2.72
C ALA A 48 18.95 -8.66 -3.76
N LEU A 49 19.94 -9.53 -3.54
CA LEU A 49 21.00 -9.80 -4.51
C LEU A 49 20.64 -11.05 -5.31
N GLU A 50 20.61 -10.92 -6.64
CA GLU A 50 20.54 -12.08 -7.52
C GLU A 50 21.83 -12.90 -7.41
N PRO A 51 21.75 -14.22 -7.21
CA PRO A 51 22.93 -15.07 -7.10
C PRO A 51 23.73 -15.09 -8.40
N ASP A 52 25.05 -15.19 -8.26
CA ASP A 52 26.01 -15.27 -9.37
C ASP A 52 26.02 -14.02 -10.28
N THR A 53 25.36 -12.95 -9.85
CA THR A 53 25.37 -11.65 -10.52
C THR A 53 25.81 -10.55 -9.54
N ARG A 54 25.74 -9.30 -9.99
CA ARG A 54 25.83 -8.10 -9.14
C ARG A 54 24.55 -7.28 -9.22
N GLU A 55 23.42 -7.92 -9.53
CA GLU A 55 22.13 -7.25 -9.60
C GLU A 55 21.50 -7.19 -8.21
N VAL A 56 21.28 -5.96 -7.73
CA VAL A 56 20.49 -5.68 -6.54
C VAL A 56 19.10 -5.26 -6.99
N VAL A 57 18.08 -5.99 -6.54
CA VAL A 57 16.68 -5.72 -6.82
C VAL A 57 16.02 -5.12 -5.58
N LEU A 58 15.52 -3.90 -5.70
CA LEU A 58 14.65 -3.28 -4.69
C LEU A 58 13.22 -3.81 -4.87
N VAL A 59 12.78 -4.66 -3.95
CA VAL A 59 11.50 -5.38 -4.04
C VAL A 59 10.43 -4.66 -3.23
N GLY A 60 9.40 -4.17 -3.92
CA GLY A 60 8.27 -3.48 -3.32
C GLY A 60 7.38 -4.39 -2.47
N GLY A 61 7.27 -4.07 -1.18
CA GLY A 61 6.36 -4.77 -0.25
C GLY A 61 4.90 -4.29 -0.32
N GLY A 62 4.68 -3.18 -0.99
CA GLY A 62 3.42 -2.42 -1.00
C GLY A 62 3.15 -1.67 0.29
N ASP A 63 4.21 -1.25 0.99
CA ASP A 63 4.14 -0.31 2.10
C ASP A 63 4.10 1.14 1.56
N PRO A 64 2.93 1.82 1.58
CA PRO A 64 2.79 3.20 1.16
C PRO A 64 3.38 4.20 2.17
N THR A 65 3.75 3.75 3.38
CA THR A 65 4.32 4.61 4.44
C THR A 65 5.84 4.66 4.40
N LEU A 66 6.49 3.88 3.54
CA LEU A 66 7.93 3.92 3.32
C LEU A 66 8.38 5.36 3.02
N THR A 67 9.41 5.84 3.71
CA THR A 67 9.87 7.24 3.58
C THR A 67 11.34 7.33 3.20
N ALA A 68 11.68 8.31 2.36
CA ALA A 68 13.05 8.68 2.03
C ALA A 68 13.57 9.87 2.86
N ARG A 69 12.74 10.41 3.76
CA ARG A 69 13.08 11.53 4.66
C ARG A 69 14.11 11.10 5.71
N GLU A 70 14.71 12.08 6.38
CA GLU A 70 15.68 11.82 7.46
C GLU A 70 15.03 11.28 8.72
N SER A 71 13.97 11.93 9.21
CA SER A 71 13.11 11.36 10.25
C SER A 71 12.14 10.37 9.62
N THR A 72 11.96 9.22 10.26
CA THR A 72 10.97 8.24 9.82
C THR A 72 9.64 8.33 10.56
N ASP A 73 9.59 9.01 11.70
CA ASP A 73 8.41 9.09 12.59
C ASP A 73 7.76 7.71 12.83
N GLY A 74 8.59 6.66 12.95
CA GLY A 74 8.16 5.27 13.16
C GLY A 74 7.85 4.47 11.89
N ALA A 75 7.88 5.09 10.72
CA ALA A 75 7.73 4.40 9.44
C ALA A 75 9.00 3.66 9.00
N ALA A 76 8.87 2.81 7.97
CA ALA A 76 10.00 2.17 7.31
C ALA A 76 10.85 3.22 6.59
N GLY A 77 12.17 3.20 6.79
CA GLY A 77 13.10 4.17 6.18
C GLY A 77 13.87 3.59 5.00
N LEU A 78 13.80 4.24 3.84
CA LEU A 78 14.59 3.88 2.65
C LEU A 78 16.10 4.05 2.92
N ARG A 79 16.47 5.05 3.72
CA ARG A 79 17.85 5.28 4.19
C ARG A 79 18.38 4.11 5.01
N THR A 80 17.58 3.60 5.94
CA THR A 80 17.92 2.41 6.75
C THR A 80 18.09 1.18 5.86
N LEU A 81 17.19 1.00 4.88
CA LEU A 81 17.31 -0.09 3.91
C LEU A 81 18.61 0.03 3.10
N ALA A 82 18.96 1.22 2.62
CA ALA A 82 20.16 1.47 1.83
C ALA A 82 21.44 1.22 2.65
N ALA A 83 21.50 1.73 3.89
CA ALA A 83 22.64 1.52 4.78
C ALA A 83 22.87 0.02 5.07
N GLY A 84 21.81 -0.72 5.41
CA GLY A 84 21.89 -2.16 5.65
C GLY A 84 22.30 -2.94 4.39
N THR A 85 21.80 -2.53 3.22
CA THR A 85 22.17 -3.13 1.94
C THR A 85 23.64 -2.87 1.61
N ALA A 86 24.11 -1.63 1.78
CA ALA A 86 25.49 -1.26 1.51
C ALA A 86 26.48 -1.98 2.44
N ALA A 87 26.15 -2.13 3.73
CA ALA A 87 26.94 -2.93 4.67
C ALA A 87 27.05 -4.38 4.21
N ALA A 88 25.92 -5.01 3.85
CA ALA A 88 25.91 -6.38 3.37
C ALA A 88 26.71 -6.58 2.06
N LEU A 89 26.69 -5.60 1.14
CA LEU A 89 27.51 -5.63 -0.07
C LEU A 89 29.00 -5.44 0.23
N ALA A 90 29.34 -4.52 1.13
CA ALA A 90 30.72 -4.25 1.52
C ALA A 90 31.37 -5.48 2.19
N ASP A 91 30.63 -6.21 3.03
CA ASP A 91 31.09 -7.48 3.64
C ASP A 91 31.41 -8.56 2.58
N ARG A 92 30.83 -8.44 1.38
CA ARG A 92 31.06 -9.32 0.23
C ARG A 92 32.12 -8.76 -0.73
N GLY A 93 32.75 -7.64 -0.40
CA GLY A 93 33.70 -6.95 -1.29
C GLY A 93 33.07 -6.34 -2.54
N VAL A 94 31.74 -6.19 -2.58
CA VAL A 94 31.02 -5.60 -3.73
C VAL A 94 30.89 -4.10 -3.54
N ARG A 95 31.33 -3.33 -4.53
CA ARG A 95 31.30 -1.85 -4.53
C ARG A 95 30.57 -1.24 -5.73
N GLU A 96 30.10 -2.09 -6.64
CA GLU A 96 29.39 -1.69 -7.84
C GLU A 96 28.34 -2.75 -8.15
N VAL A 97 27.12 -2.31 -8.42
CA VAL A 97 25.96 -3.17 -8.67
C VAL A 97 25.12 -2.63 -9.83
N THR A 98 24.49 -3.55 -10.55
CA THR A 98 23.32 -3.19 -11.37
C THR A 98 22.15 -3.03 -10.41
N LEU A 99 21.45 -1.89 -10.46
CA LEU A 99 20.27 -1.66 -9.65
C LEU A 99 19.01 -1.90 -10.49
N SER A 100 18.09 -2.68 -9.93
CA SER A 100 16.77 -2.91 -10.50
C SER A 100 15.68 -2.78 -9.43
N TYR A 101 14.41 -2.75 -9.84
CA TYR A 101 13.27 -2.76 -8.92
C TYR A 101 12.15 -3.70 -9.38
N ASP A 102 11.50 -4.33 -8.40
CA ASP A 102 10.44 -5.31 -8.60
C ASP A 102 9.10 -4.77 -8.11
N THR A 103 8.20 -4.49 -9.07
CA THR A 103 6.81 -4.08 -8.83
C THR A 103 5.79 -5.20 -9.08
N THR A 104 6.25 -6.42 -9.34
CA THR A 104 5.38 -7.54 -9.77
C THR A 104 4.46 -8.08 -8.67
N ARG A 105 4.57 -7.53 -7.45
CA ARG A 105 3.64 -7.82 -6.34
C ARG A 105 2.21 -7.38 -6.66
N TYR A 106 2.04 -6.28 -7.40
CA TYR A 106 0.73 -5.84 -7.88
C TYR A 106 0.56 -6.20 -9.36
N ALA A 107 -0.68 -6.38 -9.79
CA ALA A 107 -1.03 -6.76 -11.15
C ALA A 107 -1.95 -5.73 -11.80
N GLY A 108 -1.98 -5.74 -13.13
CA GLY A 108 -2.84 -4.84 -13.91
C GLY A 108 -2.32 -3.41 -13.94
N ASP A 109 -3.22 -2.48 -14.23
CA ASP A 109 -2.89 -1.05 -14.33
C ASP A 109 -2.57 -0.45 -12.96
N GLU A 110 -1.56 0.41 -12.94
CA GLU A 110 -1.17 1.23 -11.79
C GLU A 110 -1.97 2.55 -11.78
N MET A 111 -2.47 3.00 -12.93
CA MET A 111 -3.26 4.23 -13.02
C MET A 111 -4.68 3.99 -12.51
N HIS A 112 -5.07 4.75 -11.50
CA HIS A 112 -6.46 4.73 -11.03
C HIS A 112 -7.41 5.28 -12.11
N PRO A 113 -8.65 4.78 -12.25
CA PRO A 113 -9.61 5.27 -13.25
C PRO A 113 -9.98 6.76 -13.19
N ILE A 114 -9.60 7.47 -12.12
CA ILE A 114 -9.76 8.94 -12.06
C ILE A 114 -8.70 9.68 -12.90
N GLY A 115 -7.68 8.99 -13.39
CA GLY A 115 -6.55 9.57 -14.11
C GLY A 115 -5.49 10.18 -13.20
N VAL A 116 -4.63 11.02 -13.79
CA VAL A 116 -3.58 11.74 -13.07
C VAL A 116 -4.22 12.87 -12.26
N ASP A 117 -4.05 12.82 -10.93
CA ASP A 117 -4.59 13.78 -9.98
C ASP A 117 -3.62 13.95 -8.80
N GLY A 118 -3.79 14.99 -7.96
CA GLY A 118 -2.98 15.18 -6.75
C GLY A 118 -3.40 14.34 -5.53
N ASN A 119 -4.56 13.70 -5.58
CA ASN A 119 -5.16 12.92 -4.49
C ASN A 119 -4.58 11.52 -4.34
N LEU A 120 -3.95 10.97 -5.39
CA LEU A 120 -3.48 9.58 -5.42
C LEU A 120 -2.32 9.47 -6.43
N ALA A 121 -1.20 8.87 -6.01
CA ALA A 121 -0.14 8.50 -6.93
C ALA A 121 -0.51 7.24 -7.74
N ARG A 122 0.31 6.86 -8.73
CA ARG A 122 0.15 5.54 -9.36
C ARG A 122 0.21 4.44 -8.27
N VAL A 123 -0.73 3.50 -8.33
CA VAL A 123 -0.87 2.43 -7.34
C VAL A 123 0.14 1.33 -7.64
N THR A 124 1.30 1.43 -7.01
CA THR A 124 2.44 0.52 -7.20
C THR A 124 2.90 -0.04 -5.85
N PRO A 125 3.51 -1.24 -5.76
CA PRO A 125 3.95 -1.79 -4.49
C PRO A 125 5.29 -1.20 -4.01
N LEU A 126 5.89 -0.30 -4.77
CA LEU A 126 7.13 0.38 -4.41
C LEU A 126 6.96 1.89 -4.59
N MET A 127 6.95 2.62 -3.48
CA MET A 127 6.97 4.07 -3.49
C MET A 127 7.58 4.56 -2.18
N ALA A 128 8.14 5.78 -2.19
CA ALA A 128 8.53 6.48 -0.98
C ALA A 128 7.73 7.78 -0.87
N ASP A 129 7.36 8.16 0.35
CA ASP A 129 6.67 9.42 0.64
C ASP A 129 5.36 9.60 -0.15
N GLU A 130 4.68 8.49 -0.47
CA GLU A 130 3.52 8.41 -1.36
C GLU A 130 3.76 9.08 -2.73
N GLY A 131 5.02 9.18 -3.16
CA GLY A 131 5.40 9.86 -4.40
C GLY A 131 5.22 11.38 -4.38
N ARG A 132 5.06 12.01 -3.22
CA ARG A 132 4.96 13.47 -3.12
C ARG A 132 6.30 14.15 -3.48
N THR A 133 6.23 15.30 -4.14
CA THR A 133 7.42 16.10 -4.52
C THR A 133 7.88 17.08 -3.44
N ASN A 134 7.14 17.17 -2.34
CA ASN A 134 7.43 18.04 -1.20
C ASN A 134 7.11 17.33 0.12
N ASP A 135 7.28 18.03 1.24
CA ASP A 135 7.10 17.47 2.59
C ASP A 135 5.65 17.37 3.06
N SER A 136 4.66 17.65 2.19
CA SER A 136 3.25 17.50 2.55
C SER A 136 2.95 16.08 3.04
N VAL A 137 2.02 16.00 4.00
CA VAL A 137 1.58 14.74 4.62
C VAL A 137 0.11 14.45 4.34
N SER A 138 -0.59 15.38 3.70
CA SER A 138 -1.98 15.29 3.27
C SER A 138 -2.13 15.81 1.84
N GLY A 139 -3.11 15.28 1.11
CA GLY A 139 -3.41 15.70 -0.25
C GLY A 139 -4.51 16.78 -0.37
N PRO A 140 -4.76 17.28 -1.60
CA PRO A 140 -4.03 16.96 -2.83
C PRO A 140 -2.60 17.51 -2.84
N ALA A 141 -1.65 16.79 -3.46
CA ALA A 141 -0.24 17.18 -3.56
C ALA A 141 0.32 16.86 -4.95
N GLN A 142 1.34 17.61 -5.38
CA GLN A 142 2.08 17.25 -6.60
C GLN A 142 2.81 15.91 -6.38
N ARG A 143 2.67 15.02 -7.36
CA ARG A 143 3.25 13.67 -7.33
C ARG A 143 4.31 13.51 -8.43
N VAL A 144 5.28 12.64 -8.19
CA VAL A 144 6.18 12.14 -9.23
C VAL A 144 5.40 11.29 -10.24
N THR A 145 5.85 11.26 -11.49
CA THR A 145 5.17 10.52 -12.58
C THR A 145 5.26 9.00 -12.40
N ASP A 146 6.39 8.50 -11.92
CA ASP A 146 6.65 7.08 -11.68
C ASP A 146 7.19 6.89 -10.25
N PRO A 147 6.32 6.56 -9.28
CA PRO A 147 6.72 6.42 -7.87
C PRO A 147 7.74 5.29 -7.62
N ALA A 148 7.69 4.21 -8.41
CA ALA A 148 8.58 3.07 -8.23
C ALA A 148 9.99 3.39 -8.74
N ALA A 149 10.09 3.98 -9.93
CA ALA A 149 11.36 4.44 -10.48
C ALA A 149 11.98 5.54 -9.60
N ASP A 150 11.17 6.47 -9.07
CA ASP A 150 11.65 7.52 -8.17
C ASP A 150 12.19 6.94 -6.86
N ALA A 151 11.47 6.01 -6.23
CA ALA A 151 11.95 5.34 -5.01
C ALA A 151 13.25 4.55 -5.26
N ALA A 152 13.34 3.84 -6.38
CA ALA A 152 14.55 3.10 -6.74
C ALA A 152 15.75 4.04 -7.01
N ARG A 153 15.53 5.19 -7.66
CA ARG A 153 16.56 6.21 -7.89
C ARG A 153 17.09 6.76 -6.56
N ARG A 154 16.19 7.17 -5.66
CA ARG A 154 16.56 7.67 -4.32
C ARG A 154 17.32 6.62 -3.52
N PHE A 155 16.94 5.34 -3.63
CA PHE A 155 17.65 4.23 -3.01
C PHE A 155 19.07 4.08 -3.57
N GLY A 156 19.26 4.17 -4.89
CA GLY A 156 20.58 4.17 -5.54
C GLY A 156 21.47 5.32 -5.07
N GLU A 157 20.93 6.53 -5.01
CA GLU A 157 21.65 7.71 -4.47
C GLU A 157 22.10 7.49 -3.01
N MET A 158 21.25 6.86 -2.20
CA MET A 158 21.60 6.51 -0.82
C MET A 158 22.67 5.42 -0.75
N LEU A 159 22.66 4.42 -1.66
CA LEU A 159 23.73 3.43 -1.77
C LEU A 159 25.07 4.08 -2.15
N GLU A 160 25.04 5.04 -3.09
CA GLU A 160 26.22 5.79 -3.52
C GLU A 160 26.83 6.59 -2.38
N SER A 161 26.00 7.21 -1.52
CA SER A 161 26.48 7.89 -0.31
C SER A 161 27.18 6.95 0.70
N HIS A 162 26.94 5.64 0.59
CA HIS A 162 27.63 4.59 1.36
C HIS A 162 28.76 3.90 0.57
N GLY A 163 29.17 4.45 -0.56
CA GLY A 163 30.30 3.96 -1.37
C GLY A 163 29.98 2.75 -2.25
N ILE A 164 28.71 2.53 -2.59
CA ILE A 164 28.26 1.52 -3.55
C ILE A 164 27.78 2.22 -4.82
N LYS A 165 28.51 2.08 -5.93
CA LYS A 165 28.10 2.63 -7.24
C LYS A 165 26.93 1.83 -7.81
N THR A 166 25.98 2.53 -8.43
CA THR A 166 24.80 1.89 -9.03
C THR A 166 24.60 2.32 -10.48
N THR A 167 24.06 1.44 -11.30
CA THR A 167 23.47 1.85 -12.59
C THR A 167 22.17 2.63 -12.34
N ALA A 168 21.71 3.39 -13.33
CA ALA A 168 20.33 3.88 -13.31
C ALA A 168 19.35 2.68 -13.15
N PRO A 169 18.37 2.76 -12.25
CA PRO A 169 17.51 1.63 -11.95
C PRO A 169 16.53 1.31 -13.09
N GLY A 170 16.30 0.03 -13.34
CA GLY A 170 15.28 -0.46 -14.29
C GLY A 170 14.35 -1.52 -13.68
N PRO A 171 13.18 -1.78 -14.30
CA PRO A 171 12.28 -2.82 -13.81
C PRO A 171 12.88 -4.21 -14.03
N SER A 172 12.94 -5.02 -12.98
CA SER A 172 13.36 -6.43 -13.02
C SER A 172 12.70 -7.19 -11.89
N LYS A 173 12.30 -8.44 -12.15
CA LYS A 173 11.67 -9.28 -11.14
C LYS A 173 12.72 -10.05 -10.37
N ALA A 174 12.68 -9.99 -9.04
CA ALA A 174 13.56 -10.81 -8.21
C ALA A 174 13.22 -12.30 -8.38
N THR A 175 14.24 -13.13 -8.63
CA THR A 175 14.08 -14.57 -8.75
C THR A 175 13.84 -15.20 -7.37
N THR A 176 13.35 -16.44 -7.36
CA THR A 176 13.19 -17.22 -6.12
C THR A 176 14.52 -17.56 -5.45
N ARG A 177 15.65 -17.37 -6.14
CA ARG A 177 17.00 -17.59 -5.61
C ARG A 177 17.63 -16.30 -5.06
N ALA A 178 17.02 -15.14 -5.31
CA ALA A 178 17.52 -13.85 -4.85
C ALA A 178 17.62 -13.82 -3.32
N ARG A 179 18.81 -13.47 -2.81
CA ARG A 179 19.08 -13.44 -1.37
C ARG A 179 18.84 -12.04 -0.81
N THR A 180 18.01 -11.93 0.21
CA THR A 180 17.80 -10.65 0.90
C THR A 180 19.11 -10.16 1.52
N LEU A 181 19.49 -8.92 1.20
CA LEU A 181 20.62 -8.21 1.79
C LEU A 181 20.17 -7.43 3.04
N ALA A 182 19.05 -6.72 2.92
CA ALA A 182 18.42 -5.98 3.99
C ALA A 182 16.90 -5.87 3.76
N ALA A 183 16.15 -5.61 4.82
CA ALA A 183 14.72 -5.39 4.76
C ALA A 183 14.28 -4.37 5.82
N VAL A 184 13.22 -3.64 5.50
CA VAL A 184 12.52 -2.73 6.42
C VAL A 184 11.03 -3.06 6.39
N SER A 185 10.36 -2.84 7.51
CA SER A 185 8.96 -3.17 7.68
C SER A 185 8.17 -1.95 8.14
N SER A 186 6.96 -1.81 7.61
CA SER A 186 5.99 -0.76 7.97
C SER A 186 5.71 -0.76 9.48
N PRO A 187 5.08 0.30 10.02
CA PRO A 187 4.32 0.23 11.26
C PRO A 187 3.33 -0.96 11.25
N PRO A 188 2.83 -1.41 12.42
CA PRO A 188 1.81 -2.46 12.43
C PRO A 188 0.58 -1.98 11.66
N LEU A 189 -0.13 -2.92 11.03
CA LEU A 189 -1.26 -2.63 10.17
C LEU A 189 -2.35 -1.78 10.87
N SER A 190 -2.53 -1.95 12.18
CA SER A 190 -3.39 -1.08 13.00
C SER A 190 -3.03 0.40 12.89
N ALA A 191 -1.75 0.75 13.01
CA ALA A 191 -1.26 2.13 12.89
C ALA A 191 -1.36 2.65 11.45
N VAL A 192 -1.14 1.79 10.46
CA VAL A 192 -1.32 2.15 9.04
C VAL A 192 -2.79 2.46 8.74
N VAL A 193 -3.72 1.66 9.27
CA VAL A 193 -5.17 1.88 9.17
C VAL A 193 -5.59 3.15 9.92
N GLU A 194 -5.05 3.39 11.11
CA GLU A 194 -5.33 4.61 11.86
C GLU A 194 -4.92 5.85 11.06
N ARG A 195 -3.71 5.87 10.49
CA ARG A 195 -3.26 6.96 9.61
C ARG A 195 -4.19 7.14 8.42
N MET A 196 -4.58 6.04 7.76
CA MET A 196 -5.49 6.06 6.61
C MET A 196 -6.82 6.71 6.96
N LEU A 197 -7.45 6.30 8.06
CA LEU A 197 -8.75 6.80 8.47
C LEU A 197 -8.67 8.24 8.99
N THR A 198 -7.60 8.59 9.70
CA THR A 198 -7.38 9.94 10.24
C THR A 198 -7.19 10.98 9.14
N ASN A 199 -6.41 10.66 8.11
CA ASN A 199 -6.07 11.61 7.04
C ASN A 199 -6.89 11.39 5.76
N SER A 200 -7.81 10.42 5.78
CA SER A 200 -8.52 9.96 4.58
C SER A 200 -7.56 9.64 3.42
N ASP A 201 -6.46 8.95 3.73
CA ASP A 201 -5.33 8.71 2.82
C ASP A 201 -5.71 7.71 1.70
N ASN A 202 -5.65 8.16 0.45
CA ASN A 202 -6.03 7.34 -0.70
C ASN A 202 -4.92 6.34 -1.09
N ASP A 203 -3.66 6.76 -0.97
CA ASP A 203 -2.50 5.92 -1.30
C ASP A 203 -2.47 4.70 -0.37
N ILE A 204 -2.73 4.92 0.93
CA ILE A 204 -2.86 3.82 1.89
C ILE A 204 -4.07 2.94 1.60
N ALA A 205 -5.23 3.53 1.29
CA ALA A 205 -6.44 2.77 1.03
C ALA A 205 -6.30 1.83 -0.19
N GLU A 206 -5.73 2.31 -1.29
CA GLU A 206 -5.50 1.48 -2.47
C GLU A 206 -4.45 0.39 -2.20
N ALA A 207 -3.37 0.71 -1.49
CA ALA A 207 -2.38 -0.29 -1.08
C ALA A 207 -3.01 -1.38 -0.22
N LEU A 208 -3.79 -1.03 0.81
CA LEU A 208 -4.44 -2.01 1.69
C LEU A 208 -5.48 -2.86 0.95
N ALA A 209 -6.18 -2.30 -0.04
CA ALA A 209 -7.09 -3.05 -0.88
C ALA A 209 -6.34 -4.11 -1.73
N ARG A 210 -5.19 -3.74 -2.32
CA ARG A 210 -4.31 -4.68 -3.05
C ARG A 210 -3.72 -5.74 -2.14
N GLN A 211 -3.27 -5.37 -0.93
CA GLN A 211 -2.75 -6.33 0.06
C GLN A 211 -3.84 -7.29 0.54
N THR A 212 -5.08 -6.81 0.72
CA THR A 212 -6.23 -7.67 1.02
C THR A 212 -6.48 -8.66 -0.10
N ALA A 213 -6.35 -8.27 -1.37
CA ALA A 213 -6.43 -9.23 -2.48
C ALA A 213 -5.34 -10.30 -2.39
N ILE A 214 -4.08 -9.92 -2.15
CA ILE A 214 -2.96 -10.87 -1.99
C ILE A 214 -3.25 -11.86 -0.86
N ALA A 215 -3.58 -11.34 0.34
CA ALA A 215 -3.80 -12.15 1.54
C ALA A 215 -4.97 -13.15 1.39
N THR A 216 -5.88 -12.89 0.45
CA THR A 216 -7.10 -13.67 0.26
C THR A 216 -7.11 -14.46 -1.06
N GLY A 217 -5.97 -14.52 -1.76
CA GLY A 217 -5.81 -15.28 -3.00
C GLY A 217 -6.53 -14.68 -4.21
N ASN A 218 -6.93 -13.41 -4.15
CA ASN A 218 -7.46 -12.69 -5.31
C ASN A 218 -6.32 -12.05 -6.11
N ARG A 219 -6.58 -11.77 -7.39
CA ARG A 219 -5.61 -11.04 -8.22
C ARG A 219 -5.36 -9.65 -7.58
N PRO A 220 -4.12 -9.19 -7.38
CA PRO A 220 -3.81 -7.88 -6.74
C PRO A 220 -3.99 -6.73 -7.74
N ASP A 221 -5.22 -6.71 -8.21
CA ASP A 221 -6.04 -5.86 -9.07
C ASP A 221 -6.84 -4.70 -8.49
N PHE A 222 -7.33 -3.71 -9.27
CA PHE A 222 -8.46 -2.89 -8.79
C PHE A 222 -9.74 -3.73 -8.62
N ALA A 223 -10.11 -4.49 -9.65
CA ALA A 223 -11.26 -5.39 -9.62
C ALA A 223 -11.06 -6.54 -8.63
N GLY A 224 -9.85 -7.12 -8.59
CA GLY A 224 -9.51 -8.16 -7.64
C GLY A 224 -9.50 -7.67 -6.17
N ALA A 225 -9.02 -6.45 -5.91
CA ALA A 225 -9.10 -5.80 -4.60
C ALA A 225 -10.54 -5.54 -4.16
N GLY A 226 -11.37 -4.96 -5.02
CA GLY A 226 -12.80 -4.75 -4.72
C GLY A 226 -13.53 -6.07 -4.43
N LYS A 227 -13.24 -7.12 -5.20
CA LYS A 227 -13.77 -8.48 -4.95
C LYS A 227 -13.30 -9.02 -3.59
N ALA A 228 -12.03 -8.81 -3.24
CA ALA A 228 -11.45 -9.26 -1.98
C ALA A 228 -12.14 -8.58 -0.79
N ILE A 229 -12.31 -7.25 -0.83
CA ILE A 229 -13.03 -6.48 0.20
C ILE A 229 -14.44 -7.06 0.39
N GLY A 230 -15.24 -7.11 -0.68
CA GLY A 230 -16.62 -7.61 -0.59
C GLY A 230 -16.73 -9.05 -0.09
N SER A 231 -15.78 -9.91 -0.46
CA SER A 231 -15.75 -11.32 -0.02
C SER A 231 -15.36 -11.45 1.45
N GLN A 232 -14.39 -10.67 1.92
CA GLN A 232 -14.01 -10.67 3.35
C GLN A 232 -15.14 -10.15 4.23
N LEU A 233 -15.77 -9.03 3.85
CA LEU A 233 -16.91 -8.51 4.62
C LEU A 233 -18.08 -9.49 4.66
N ARG A 234 -18.34 -10.22 3.57
CA ARG A 234 -19.33 -11.31 3.56
C ARG A 234 -18.96 -12.45 4.50
N LYS A 235 -17.68 -12.85 4.56
CA LYS A 235 -17.18 -13.88 5.49
C LYS A 235 -17.38 -13.48 6.95
N LEU A 236 -17.32 -12.17 7.24
CA LEU A 236 -17.63 -11.60 8.56
C LEU A 236 -19.14 -11.51 8.85
N GLY A 237 -20.01 -11.94 7.94
CA GLY A 237 -21.47 -11.88 8.10
C GLY A 237 -22.07 -10.48 7.97
N LEU A 238 -21.36 -9.54 7.34
CA LEU A 238 -21.85 -8.17 7.14
C LEU A 238 -22.86 -8.08 5.97
N PRO A 239 -23.81 -7.13 6.01
CA PRO A 239 -24.88 -7.01 5.03
C PRO A 239 -24.40 -6.35 3.72
N VAL A 240 -23.59 -7.06 2.95
CA VAL A 240 -22.97 -6.54 1.70
C VAL A 240 -23.91 -6.56 0.48
N LYS A 241 -25.20 -6.83 0.65
CA LYS A 241 -26.16 -6.81 -0.46
C LYS A 241 -26.27 -5.38 -1.00
N GLY A 242 -26.12 -5.22 -2.32
CA GLY A 242 -26.14 -3.90 -2.97
C GLY A 242 -24.81 -3.13 -2.91
N ALA A 243 -23.81 -3.64 -2.16
CA ALA A 243 -22.48 -3.04 -2.12
C ALA A 243 -21.67 -3.39 -3.38
N VAL A 244 -20.95 -2.41 -3.90
CA VAL A 244 -20.01 -2.54 -5.03
C VAL A 244 -18.74 -1.80 -4.65
N PHE A 245 -17.61 -2.52 -4.69
CA PHE A 245 -16.27 -1.97 -4.49
C PHE A 245 -15.52 -2.03 -5.82
N LYS A 246 -15.09 -0.87 -6.31
CA LYS A 246 -14.30 -0.67 -7.52
C LYS A 246 -12.88 -0.25 -7.20
N ASP A 247 -12.65 0.28 -6.00
CA ASP A 247 -11.35 0.64 -5.46
C ASP A 247 -11.33 0.43 -3.92
N GLY A 248 -10.23 0.83 -3.27
CA GLY A 248 -10.11 0.83 -1.81
C GLY A 248 -10.43 2.17 -1.14
N SER A 249 -10.30 3.26 -1.89
CA SER A 249 -10.30 4.64 -1.39
C SER A 249 -11.67 5.33 -1.44
N GLY A 250 -12.58 4.89 -2.30
CA GLY A 250 -13.85 5.57 -2.59
C GLY A 250 -13.75 6.68 -3.63
N LEU A 251 -12.62 6.79 -4.36
CA LEU A 251 -12.43 7.76 -5.43
C LEU A 251 -13.25 7.38 -6.68
N ASN A 252 -13.51 6.10 -6.87
CA ASN A 252 -14.26 5.58 -7.99
C ASN A 252 -15.76 5.84 -7.82
N ARG A 253 -16.33 6.71 -8.65
CA ARG A 253 -17.76 7.06 -8.59
C ARG A 253 -18.71 5.88 -8.82
N ALA A 254 -18.22 4.76 -9.32
CA ALA A 254 -18.99 3.52 -9.47
C ALA A 254 -19.06 2.67 -8.18
N ASP A 255 -18.39 3.06 -7.10
CA ASP A 255 -18.58 2.47 -5.78
C ASP A 255 -20.01 2.65 -5.28
N ARG A 256 -20.51 1.66 -4.56
CA ARG A 256 -21.83 1.67 -3.95
C ARG A 256 -21.76 1.07 -2.56
N LEU A 257 -22.23 1.78 -1.52
CA LEU A 257 -22.44 1.24 -0.18
C LEU A 257 -23.80 1.64 0.36
N THR A 258 -24.37 0.79 1.22
CA THR A 258 -25.62 1.08 1.92
C THR A 258 -25.33 1.68 3.30
N PRO A 259 -26.20 2.56 3.83
CA PRO A 259 -26.09 3.02 5.22
C PRO A 259 -26.10 1.87 6.24
N ASP A 260 -26.81 0.78 5.97
CA ASP A 260 -26.83 -0.40 6.82
C ASP A 260 -25.47 -1.13 6.85
N LEU A 261 -24.77 -1.24 5.72
CA LEU A 261 -23.41 -1.80 5.71
C LEU A 261 -22.44 -0.92 6.50
N LEU A 262 -22.46 0.40 6.29
CA LEU A 262 -21.61 1.32 7.04
C LEU A 262 -21.88 1.26 8.53
N THR A 263 -23.16 1.20 8.93
CA THR A 263 -23.54 1.06 10.34
C THR A 263 -23.05 -0.26 10.92
N ALA A 264 -23.17 -1.37 10.18
CA ALA A 264 -22.71 -2.68 10.62
C ALA A 264 -21.18 -2.77 10.74
N LEU A 265 -20.43 -2.08 9.86
CA LEU A 265 -18.97 -1.99 9.93
C LEU A 265 -18.48 -1.30 11.21
N LEU A 266 -19.19 -0.26 11.66
CA LEU A 266 -18.83 0.51 12.86
C LEU A 266 -19.21 -0.20 14.17
N ALA A 267 -20.16 -1.12 14.11
CA ALA A 267 -20.71 -1.79 15.29
C ALA A 267 -20.06 -3.16 15.57
N LYS A 268 -19.20 -3.64 14.68
CA LYS A 268 -18.57 -4.95 14.73
C LYS A 268 -17.15 -4.86 15.28
#